data_AF-A0A3M9N8P1-F1
#
_entry.id   AF-A0A3M9N8P1-F1
#
_cell.length_a   1.000
_cell.length_b   1.000
_cell.length_c   1.000
_cell.angle_alpha   90.00
_cell.angle_beta   90.00
_cell.angle_gamma   90.00
#
_symmetry.space_group_name_H-M   'P 1'
#
loop_
_entity.id
_entity.type
_entity.pdbx_description
1 polymer ?
#
loop_
_entity_poly.entity_id
_entity_poly.type
_entity_poly.pdbx_seq_one_letter_code
_entity_poly.pdbx_strand_id
1 'polypeptide(L)'
;MEAIEKLVHFDDEGNTILSLGRNFSKKQAKVVVLIKDDEVTDKEWLALAMKGGAFDFLNDPAENIYTMEDGVPYKSKPDEI
;
A
#
# COMPACT_ATOMS: atom_id res chain seq x y z
N MET A 1 -10.53 14.44 -15.18
CA MET A 1 -9.28 14.03 -14.51
C MET A 1 -8.24 13.97 -15.60
N GLU A 2 -7.13 14.71 -15.47
CA GLU A 2 -6.04 14.68 -16.45
C GLU A 2 -4.88 13.90 -15.84
N ALA A 3 -4.37 12.92 -16.58
CA ALA A 3 -3.17 12.18 -16.22
C ALA A 3 -2.02 12.66 -17.12
N ILE A 4 -0.85 12.84 -16.54
CA ILE A 4 0.37 13.20 -17.27
C ILE A 4 1.36 12.07 -17.07
N GLU A 5 1.62 11.35 -18.16
CA GLU A 5 2.66 10.34 -18.20
C GLU A 5 3.96 10.99 -18.70
N LYS A 6 5.05 10.79 -17.96
CA LYS A 6 6.37 11.28 -18.36
C LYS A 6 7.41 10.21 -18.04
N LEU A 7 8.16 9.83 -19.06
CA LEU A 7 9.34 8.98 -18.91
C LEU A 7 10.48 9.82 -18.34
N VAL A 8 11.09 9.34 -17.27
CA VAL A 8 12.23 9.95 -16.60
C VAL A 8 13.31 8.88 -16.43
N HIS A 9 14.56 9.27 -16.63
CA HIS A 9 15.70 8.43 -16.32
C HIS A 9 16.25 8.84 -14.97
N PHE A 10 16.64 7.84 -14.19
CA PHE A 10 17.40 8.04 -12.97
C PHE A 10 18.89 8.10 -13.33
N ASP A 11 19.64 8.89 -12.58
CA ASP A 11 21.10 8.87 -12.66
C ASP A 11 21.69 7.61 -11.99
N ASP A 12 23.01 7.46 -12.06
CA ASP A 12 23.73 6.30 -11.50
C ASP A 12 23.58 6.17 -9.97
N GLU A 13 23.15 7.23 -9.28
CA GLU A 13 22.87 7.26 -7.84
C GLU A 13 21.38 7.04 -7.53
N GLY A 14 20.54 6.84 -8.55
CA GLY A 14 19.11 6.61 -8.42
C GLY A 14 18.28 7.89 -8.23
N ASN A 15 18.82 9.07 -8.54
CA ASN A 15 18.13 10.35 -8.39
C ASN A 15 17.57 10.84 -9.73
N THR A 16 16.49 11.64 -9.68
CA THR A 16 15.94 12.33 -10.85
C THR A 16 15.16 13.58 -10.45
N ILE A 17 15.08 14.57 -11.35
CA ILE A 17 14.32 15.81 -11.15
C ILE A 17 13.09 15.81 -12.06
N LEU A 18 11.89 15.72 -11.47
CA LEU A 18 10.64 15.76 -12.21
C LEU A 18 10.15 17.20 -12.44
N SER A 19 10.44 17.73 -13.62
CA SER A 19 9.88 19.02 -14.07
C SER A 19 8.58 18.82 -14.85
N LEU A 20 7.44 19.31 -14.33
CA LEU A 20 6.12 19.14 -14.96
C LEU A 20 5.80 20.17 -16.06
N GLY A 21 6.61 21.23 -16.22
CA GLY A 21 6.54 22.16 -17.35
C GLY A 21 5.24 22.95 -17.54
N ARG A 22 4.27 22.80 -16.63
CA ARG A 22 2.99 23.51 -16.63
C ARG A 22 2.76 24.17 -15.28
N ASN A 23 2.14 25.35 -15.33
CA ASN A 23 1.68 26.04 -14.14
C ASN A 23 0.34 25.42 -13.72
N PHE A 24 0.40 24.41 -12.84
CA PHE A 24 -0.81 23.92 -12.18
C PHE A 24 -1.25 25.02 -11.22
N SER A 25 -2.30 25.78 -11.58
CA SER A 25 -2.97 26.74 -10.69
C SER A 25 -3.09 26.11 -9.30
N LYS A 26 -2.80 26.84 -8.19
CA LYS A 26 -2.84 26.53 -6.72
C LYS A 26 -3.62 25.28 -6.19
N LYS A 27 -3.67 24.19 -6.94
CA LYS A 27 -4.43 22.98 -6.69
C LYS A 27 -3.44 21.95 -6.18
N GLN A 28 -3.81 21.26 -5.13
CA GLN A 28 -3.04 20.12 -4.65
C GLN A 28 -3.07 19.04 -5.72
N ALA A 29 -1.89 18.54 -6.11
CA ALA A 29 -1.75 17.45 -7.05
C ALA A 29 -1.13 16.25 -6.33
N LYS A 30 -1.63 15.05 -6.62
CA LYS A 30 -0.98 13.79 -6.23
C LYS A 30 -0.13 13.33 -7.41
N VAL A 31 1.16 13.12 -7.18
CA VAL A 31 2.08 12.54 -8.16
C VAL A 31 2.18 11.04 -7.89
N VAL A 32 2.02 10.23 -8.94
CA VAL A 32 2.24 8.78 -8.89
C VAL A 32 3.44 8.49 -9.79
N VAL A 33 4.47 7.87 -9.23
CA VAL A 33 5.67 7.44 -9.97
C VAL A 33 5.56 5.93 -10.17
N LEU A 34 5.51 5.50 -11.42
CA LEU A 34 5.54 4.09 -11.80
C LEU A 34 6.96 3.77 -12.27
N ILE A 35 7.70 3.04 -11.46
CA ILE A 35 9.01 2.52 -11.83
C ILE A 35 8.75 1.16 -12.49
N LYS A 36 9.14 1.05 -13.76
CA LYS A 36 9.16 -0.23 -14.45
C LYS A 36 10.43 -0.94 -14.02
N ASP A 37 10.29 -2.00 -13.23
CA ASP A 37 11.40 -2.89 -12.90
C ASP A 37 10.97 -4.34 -13.16
N ASP A 38 11.96 -5.22 -13.35
CA ASP A 38 11.72 -6.67 -13.37
C ASP A 38 10.94 -7.09 -12.11
N GLU A 39 10.13 -8.14 -12.24
CA GLU A 39 9.11 -8.59 -11.27
C GLU A 39 9.50 -8.31 -9.80
N VAL A 40 8.94 -7.23 -9.23
CA VAL A 40 9.19 -6.84 -7.83
C VAL A 40 8.85 -8.02 -6.94
N THR A 41 9.81 -8.46 -6.13
CA THR A 41 9.62 -9.63 -5.29
C THR A 41 8.58 -9.37 -4.21
N ASP A 42 7.90 -10.41 -3.73
CA ASP A 42 6.93 -10.29 -2.62
C ASP A 42 7.53 -9.59 -1.38
N LYS A 43 8.83 -9.80 -1.14
CA LYS A 43 9.54 -9.18 -0.02
C LYS A 43 9.68 -7.67 -0.19
N GLU A 44 9.96 -7.21 -1.42
CA GLU A 44 10.06 -5.80 -1.74
C GLU A 44 8.68 -5.12 -1.72
N TRP A 45 7.65 -5.80 -2.23
CA TRP A 45 6.26 -5.37 -2.09
C TRP A 45 5.86 -5.20 -0.63
N LEU A 46 6.14 -6.18 0.22
CA LEU A 46 5.83 -6.11 1.64
C LEU A 46 6.57 -4.94 2.31
N ALA A 47 7.86 -4.75 2.01
CA ALA A 47 8.64 -3.66 2.58
C ALA A 47 8.10 -2.27 2.17
N LEU A 48 7.69 -2.12 0.91
CA LEU A 48 7.07 -0.89 0.41
C LEU A 48 5.70 -0.65 1.03
N ALA A 49 4.86 -1.68 1.15
CA ALA A 49 3.55 -1.58 1.77
C ALA A 49 3.64 -1.19 3.26
N MET A 50 4.59 -1.77 4.00
CA MET A 50 4.90 -1.40 5.38
C MET A 50 5.36 0.06 5.51
N LYS A 51 6.26 0.52 4.63
CA LYS A 51 6.74 1.91 4.64
C LYS A 51 5.68 2.92 4.19
N GLY A 52 4.79 2.50 3.28
CA GLY A 52 3.76 3.35 2.68
C GLY A 52 2.49 3.48 3.52
N GLY A 53 2.42 2.84 4.69
CA GLY A 53 1.25 2.89 5.57
C GLY A 53 0.04 2.13 5.07
N ALA A 54 0.22 1.20 4.11
CA ALA A 54 -0.88 0.41 3.56
C ALA A 54 -1.57 -0.45 4.63
N PHE A 55 -0.86 -0.74 5.73
CA PHE A 55 -1.34 -1.52 6.87
C PHE A 55 -1.61 -0.68 8.11
N ASP A 56 -1.59 0.65 8.02
CA ASP A 56 -1.77 1.52 9.20
C ASP A 56 -3.13 1.31 9.88
N PHE A 57 -4.14 0.89 9.12
CA PHE A 57 -5.46 0.53 9.65
C PHE A 57 -5.40 -0.58 10.69
N LEU A 58 -4.44 -1.53 10.59
CA LEU A 58 -4.27 -2.59 11.58
C LEU A 58 -3.88 -2.07 12.97
N ASN A 59 -3.42 -0.82 13.08
CA ASN A 59 -3.14 -0.18 14.36
C ASN A 59 -4.39 0.46 14.99
N ASP A 60 -5.51 0.55 14.27
CA ASP A 60 -6.74 1.11 14.82
C ASP A 60 -7.32 0.14 15.87
N PRO A 61 -7.60 0.62 17.09
CA PRO A 61 -8.26 -0.20 18.11
C PRO A 61 -9.58 -0.84 17.67
N ALA A 62 -10.30 -0.23 16.72
CA ALA A 62 -11.52 -0.78 16.14
C ALA A 62 -11.29 -2.08 15.35
N GLU A 63 -10.08 -2.31 14.86
CA GLU A 63 -9.69 -3.54 14.14
C GLU A 63 -9.33 -4.70 15.09
N ASN A 64 -9.26 -4.47 16.41
CA ASN A 64 -9.06 -5.51 17.42
C ASN A 64 -10.38 -6.26 17.71
N ILE A 65 -10.93 -6.90 16.69
CA ILE A 65 -12.23 -7.59 16.74
C ILE A 65 -12.15 -9.03 17.28
N TYR A 66 -10.93 -9.55 17.47
CA TYR A 66 -10.71 -10.86 18.08
C TYR A 66 -10.37 -10.72 19.56
N THR A 67 -11.00 -11.56 20.36
CA THR A 67 -10.90 -11.64 21.82
C THR A 67 -10.30 -12.98 22.23
N MET A 68 -9.89 -13.11 23.49
CA MET A 68 -9.35 -14.39 24.00
C MET A 68 -10.43 -15.45 24.15
N GLU A 69 -11.68 -15.03 24.15
CA GLU A 69 -12.88 -15.86 24.14
C GLU A 69 -13.22 -16.38 22.74
N ASP A 70 -12.64 -15.81 21.69
CA ASP A 70 -12.79 -16.32 20.33
C ASP A 70 -11.94 -17.58 20.11
N GLY A 71 -12.47 -18.54 19.34
CA GLY A 71 -11.78 -19.82 19.09
C GLY A 71 -12.08 -20.91 20.12
N VAL A 72 -13.13 -20.77 20.95
CA VAL A 72 -13.65 -21.88 21.75
C VAL A 72 -13.91 -23.07 20.83
N PRO A 73 -13.39 -24.28 21.14
CA PRO A 73 -13.62 -25.45 20.31
C PRO A 73 -15.12 -25.65 20.08
N TYR A 74 -15.51 -25.81 18.81
CA TYR A 74 -16.89 -26.13 18.46
C TYR A 74 -17.29 -27.43 19.15
N LYS A 75 -18.17 -27.34 20.16
CA LYS A 75 -18.79 -28.51 20.77
C LYS A 75 -19.88 -28.99 19.81
N SER A 76 -19.60 -30.02 19.03
CA SER A 76 -20.68 -30.77 18.39
C SER A 76 -21.64 -31.24 19.48
N LYS A 77 -22.94 -30.98 19.33
CA LYS A 77 -23.95 -31.50 20.25
C LYS A 77 -23.78 -33.02 20.37
N PRO A 78 -23.69 -33.60 21.58
CA PRO A 78 -23.97 -35.01 21.76
C PRO A 78 -25.47 -35.21 21.57
N ASP A 79 -25.81 -36.16 20.70
CA ASP A 79 -27.08 -36.90 20.63
C ASP A 79 -28.28 -36.19 19.97
N GLU A 80 -28.29 -36.23 18.64
CA GLU A 80 -29.50 -36.54 17.87
C GLU A 80 -29.30 -37.91 17.20
N ILE A 81 -29.52 -39.02 17.94
CA ILE A 81 -30.21 -40.27 17.52
C ILE A 81 -30.71 -40.97 18.79
#